data_AF-A0A2S7QIA3-F1
#
_entry.id   AF-A0A2S7QIA3-F1
#
_cell.length_a   1.000
_cell.length_b   1.000
_cell.length_c   1.000
_cell.angle_alpha   90.00
_cell.angle_beta   90.00
_cell.angle_gamma   90.00
#
_symmetry.space_group_name_H-M   'P 1'
#
loop_
_entity.id
_entity.type
_entity.pdbx_description
1 polymer ?
#
loop_
_entity_poly.entity_id
_entity_poly.type
_entity_poly.pdbx_seq_one_letter_code
_entity_poly.pdbx_strand_id
1 'polypeptide(L)'
;MRGYNYFAAVAVLAPRALAAPAPVPAPFPQPSGIVTDPITGLVSSVVNGVLDAGSLVSAIPATINDLEDALTSADAVEQAIANGTIFGTDVPILVQKLFSAIQPTGTPTNIEQARSSVAAACGINDPTTSPTPPASILENAVELVLDGFTTSDIQAIASGGDPFENAANNQNPAVPSSSKFYNNVKGNAPFSVSENDLRAAIYIPPGFTWGKKQPIVMSPGTGAYGYINFRSNIGKLLAQTDYADPVYLNIPNALLGDAQISAEYVAYALQYFNATTGRKPAIITWSQGSLDAQWAFSSYFPLINLPHYWPSVRSIVTDHIAISPDYHGTILAYILCPGFKSGNDIACTPAVLQQDYQSNFVNKLRSNGGDSAYVPTTTVYSATDEIVQPQTGTAATGFLNDARNVGVSDTFLQGLIYSHEGVLYNPVAYALVTDALTNPGPGSFLRVADQCINVVAPGISLSDVMETESLIPLAALNIFSYMPKITTEPAIKSYATY
;
A
#
# COMPACT_ATOMS: atom_id res chain seq x y z
N MET A 1 6.48 21.00 66.54
CA MET A 1 6.00 21.30 65.17
C MET A 1 6.97 20.64 64.20
N ARG A 2 6.50 19.63 63.44
CA ARG A 2 7.31 18.78 62.56
C ARG A 2 7.61 19.51 61.25
N GLY A 3 8.86 19.56 60.84
CA GLY A 3 9.27 19.89 59.47
C GLY A 3 9.36 18.61 58.64
N TYR A 4 8.73 18.62 57.46
CA TYR A 4 8.86 17.56 56.47
C TYR A 4 9.75 18.05 55.31
N ASN A 5 10.90 17.41 55.15
CA ASN A 5 11.72 17.49 53.95
C ASN A 5 11.13 16.54 52.89
N TYR A 6 10.79 17.06 51.72
CA TYR A 6 10.49 16.26 50.54
C TYR A 6 11.79 16.00 49.78
N PHE A 7 12.27 14.76 49.78
CA PHE A 7 13.22 14.26 48.79
C PHE A 7 12.42 13.66 47.64
N ALA A 8 12.52 14.28 46.45
CA ALA A 8 12.02 13.70 45.22
C ALA A 8 13.02 12.62 44.74
N ALA A 9 12.57 11.37 44.69
CA ALA A 9 13.33 10.29 44.08
C ALA A 9 13.12 10.34 42.56
N VAL A 10 14.18 10.69 41.81
CA VAL A 10 14.24 10.51 40.36
C VAL A 10 14.49 9.02 40.11
N ALA A 11 13.47 8.29 39.69
CA ALA A 11 13.62 6.93 39.21
C ALA A 11 14.24 6.97 37.82
N VAL A 12 15.55 6.67 37.74
CA VAL A 12 16.22 6.38 36.47
C VAL A 12 15.71 5.03 35.98
N LEU A 13 14.79 5.06 35.01
CA LEU A 13 14.37 3.86 34.29
C LEU A 13 15.56 3.34 33.47
N ALA A 14 16.09 2.18 33.85
CA ALA A 14 17.05 1.45 33.04
C ALA A 14 16.42 1.10 31.68
N PRO A 15 17.21 1.07 30.59
CA PRO A 15 16.69 0.72 29.27
C PRO A 15 16.12 -0.70 29.33
N ARG A 16 14.82 -0.83 29.03
CA ARG A 16 14.20 -2.15 28.83
C ARG A 16 14.93 -2.81 27.66
N ALA A 17 15.50 -3.99 27.91
CA ALA A 17 16.01 -4.82 26.83
C ALA A 17 14.89 -5.04 25.80
N LEU A 18 15.19 -4.78 24.53
CA LEU A 18 14.31 -5.11 23.41
C LEU A 18 13.96 -6.61 23.53
N ALA A 19 12.68 -6.94 23.42
CA ALA A 19 12.24 -8.33 23.39
C ALA A 19 12.97 -9.06 22.26
N ALA A 20 13.31 -10.33 22.47
CA ALA A 20 13.90 -11.15 21.43
C ALA A 20 12.98 -11.17 20.19
N PRO A 21 13.53 -11.11 18.97
CA PRO A 21 12.72 -11.16 17.75
C PRO A 21 11.83 -12.39 17.76
N ALA A 22 10.55 -12.21 17.46
CA ALA A 22 9.66 -13.35 17.21
C ALA A 22 10.17 -14.13 15.99
N PRO A 23 10.09 -15.48 15.98
CA PRO A 23 10.37 -16.26 14.78
C PRO A 23 9.44 -15.82 13.65
N VAL A 24 10.02 -15.49 12.48
CA VAL A 24 9.24 -15.22 11.26
C VAL A 24 8.68 -16.55 10.75
N PRO A 25 7.35 -16.68 10.55
CA PRO A 25 6.78 -17.85 9.88
C PRO A 25 7.40 -18.04 8.50
N ALA A 26 7.51 -19.30 8.04
CA ALA A 26 8.04 -19.56 6.70
C ALA A 26 7.18 -18.84 5.64
N PRO A 27 7.79 -18.24 4.59
CA PRO A 27 7.05 -17.67 3.48
C PRO A 27 6.06 -18.68 2.88
N PHE A 28 4.93 -18.20 2.34
CA PHE A 28 4.10 -19.10 1.53
C PHE A 28 4.95 -19.67 0.41
N PRO A 29 5.02 -21.00 0.27
CA PRO A 29 5.81 -21.61 -0.79
C PRO A 29 5.25 -21.12 -2.13
N GLN A 30 6.14 -20.76 -3.05
CA GLN A 30 5.75 -20.68 -4.45
C GLN A 30 5.01 -21.98 -4.82
N PRO A 31 3.83 -21.93 -5.47
CA PRO A 31 3.10 -23.12 -5.86
C PRO A 31 4.02 -24.03 -6.69
N SER A 32 4.46 -25.14 -6.10
CA SER A 32 5.26 -26.15 -6.80
C SER A 32 4.33 -27.00 -7.66
N GLY A 33 4.14 -26.60 -8.91
CA GLY A 33 3.34 -27.30 -9.90
C GLY A 33 4.15 -28.33 -10.67
N ILE A 34 3.56 -29.49 -10.94
CA ILE A 34 4.08 -30.44 -11.92
C ILE A 34 4.15 -29.73 -13.28
N VAL A 35 5.25 -29.93 -14.01
CA VAL A 35 5.40 -29.46 -15.40
C VAL A 35 4.32 -30.10 -16.27
N THR A 36 3.21 -29.41 -16.46
CA THR A 36 2.35 -29.61 -17.63
C THR A 36 2.72 -28.51 -18.60
N ASP A 37 3.34 -28.89 -19.72
CA ASP A 37 3.55 -28.00 -20.86
C ASP A 37 2.24 -27.25 -21.16
N PRO A 38 2.22 -25.92 -21.31
CA PRO A 38 1.01 -25.18 -21.70
C PRO A 38 0.34 -25.78 -22.94
N ILE A 39 1.09 -26.44 -23.82
CA ILE A 39 0.57 -27.21 -24.96
C ILE A 39 -0.15 -28.50 -24.50
N THR A 40 0.30 -29.18 -23.45
CA THR A 40 -0.42 -30.35 -22.91
C THR A 40 -1.72 -29.99 -22.19
N GLY A 41 -1.78 -28.84 -21.51
CA GLY A 41 -3.03 -28.29 -20.96
C GLY A 41 -4.04 -27.99 -22.08
N LEU A 42 -3.57 -27.36 -23.15
CA LEU A 42 -4.31 -27.07 -24.38
C LEU A 42 -4.82 -28.34 -25.08
N VAL A 43 -4.00 -29.40 -25.17
CA VAL A 43 -4.43 -30.66 -25.77
C VAL A 43 -5.45 -31.36 -24.87
N SER A 44 -5.37 -31.25 -23.55
CA SER A 44 -6.40 -31.78 -22.66
C SER A 44 -7.72 -30.99 -22.73
N SER A 45 -7.66 -29.66 -22.88
CA SER A 45 -8.83 -28.77 -22.95
C SER A 45 -9.58 -28.89 -24.29
N VAL A 46 -8.84 -29.05 -25.39
CA VAL A 46 -9.39 -29.34 -26.72
C VAL A 46 -10.01 -30.73 -26.79
N VAL A 47 -9.47 -31.71 -26.04
CA VAL A 47 -9.98 -33.10 -26.03
C VAL A 47 -11.15 -33.29 -25.05
N ASN A 48 -11.27 -32.45 -24.01
CA ASN A 48 -12.33 -32.52 -22.99
C ASN A 48 -13.37 -31.38 -23.06
N GLY A 49 -13.55 -30.72 -24.22
CA GLY A 49 -14.65 -29.76 -24.43
C GLY A 49 -14.71 -28.62 -23.40
N VAL A 50 -13.55 -28.04 -23.08
CA VAL A 50 -13.42 -27.04 -22.00
C VAL A 50 -13.64 -25.62 -22.53
N LEU A 51 -14.24 -24.82 -21.65
CA LEU A 51 -14.70 -23.44 -21.82
C LEU A 51 -13.64 -22.49 -22.42
N ASP A 52 -13.93 -21.83 -23.54
CA ASP A 52 -13.19 -20.64 -23.96
C ASP A 52 -13.59 -19.41 -23.11
N ALA A 53 -12.84 -18.31 -23.21
CA ALA A 53 -13.16 -17.07 -22.48
C ALA A 53 -14.60 -16.60 -22.70
N GLY A 54 -15.16 -16.80 -23.91
CA GLY A 54 -16.55 -16.45 -24.22
C GLY A 54 -17.57 -17.29 -23.46
N SER A 55 -17.29 -18.58 -23.28
CA SER A 55 -18.14 -19.50 -22.52
C SER A 55 -18.01 -19.33 -21.00
N LEU A 56 -16.83 -18.99 -20.47
CA LEU A 56 -16.65 -18.58 -19.06
C LEU A 56 -17.34 -17.24 -18.77
N VAL A 57 -17.17 -16.26 -19.67
CA VAL A 57 -17.95 -15.02 -19.63
C VAL A 57 -19.42 -15.39 -19.59
N SER A 58 -19.92 -16.27 -20.46
CA SER A 58 -21.34 -16.67 -20.49
C SER A 58 -21.79 -17.43 -19.23
N ALA A 59 -20.87 -18.13 -18.54
CA ALA A 59 -21.15 -18.89 -17.33
C ALA A 59 -21.28 -18.01 -16.08
N ILE A 60 -20.57 -16.87 -16.00
CA ILE A 60 -20.76 -15.90 -14.92
C ILE A 60 -22.20 -15.34 -15.02
N PRO A 61 -23.03 -15.47 -13.96
CA PRO A 61 -24.39 -14.95 -13.94
C PRO A 61 -24.44 -13.46 -14.31
N ALA A 62 -25.54 -13.03 -14.92
CA ALA A 62 -25.74 -11.59 -15.19
C ALA A 62 -25.96 -10.78 -13.91
N THR A 63 -26.39 -11.44 -12.82
CA THR A 63 -26.63 -10.86 -11.52
C THR A 63 -26.29 -11.90 -10.47
N ILE A 64 -25.46 -11.53 -9.50
CA ILE A 64 -25.06 -12.32 -8.34
C ILE A 64 -25.50 -11.55 -7.10
N ASN A 65 -26.34 -12.16 -6.27
CA ASN A 65 -26.92 -11.53 -5.07
C ASN A 65 -26.99 -12.49 -3.88
N ASP A 66 -26.12 -13.48 -3.85
CA ASP A 66 -25.87 -14.37 -2.72
C ASP A 66 -24.39 -14.77 -2.70
N LEU A 67 -23.94 -15.18 -1.51
CA LEU A 67 -22.53 -15.46 -1.25
C LEU A 67 -22.06 -16.74 -1.94
N GLU A 68 -22.92 -17.75 -2.06
CA GLU A 68 -22.55 -19.04 -2.65
C GLU A 68 -22.23 -18.86 -4.14
N ASP A 69 -23.07 -18.14 -4.88
CA ASP A 69 -22.86 -17.83 -6.29
C ASP A 69 -21.66 -16.90 -6.50
N ALA A 70 -21.43 -15.93 -5.60
CA ALA A 70 -20.28 -15.03 -5.66
C ALA A 70 -18.96 -15.79 -5.51
N LEU A 71 -18.84 -16.61 -4.47
CA LEU A 71 -17.64 -17.42 -4.21
C LEU A 71 -17.43 -18.47 -5.30
N THR A 72 -18.49 -19.15 -5.73
CA THR A 72 -18.42 -20.13 -6.83
C THR A 72 -17.93 -19.49 -8.13
N SER A 73 -18.40 -18.27 -8.43
CA SER A 73 -17.96 -17.54 -9.63
C SER A 73 -16.52 -17.06 -9.53
N ALA A 74 -16.08 -16.61 -8.35
CA ALA A 74 -14.69 -16.23 -8.10
C ALA A 74 -13.74 -17.42 -8.22
N ASP A 75 -14.05 -18.56 -7.58
CA ASP A 75 -13.26 -19.79 -7.72
C ASP A 75 -13.22 -20.25 -9.18
N ALA A 76 -14.33 -20.22 -9.90
CA ALA A 76 -14.34 -20.58 -11.32
C ALA A 76 -13.39 -19.71 -12.16
N VAL A 77 -13.32 -18.40 -11.89
CA VAL A 77 -12.37 -17.49 -12.55
C VAL A 77 -10.94 -17.86 -12.16
N GLU A 78 -10.63 -18.04 -10.87
CA GLU A 78 -9.29 -18.37 -10.41
C GLU A 78 -8.80 -19.73 -10.92
N GLN A 79 -9.66 -20.76 -10.91
CA GLN A 79 -9.34 -22.07 -11.46
C GLN A 79 -9.06 -21.98 -12.96
N ALA A 80 -9.82 -21.17 -13.71
CA ALA A 80 -9.62 -20.99 -15.14
C ALA A 80 -8.27 -20.32 -15.46
N ILE A 81 -7.83 -19.37 -14.61
CA ILE A 81 -6.48 -18.79 -14.69
C ILE A 81 -5.45 -19.88 -14.35
N ALA A 82 -5.64 -20.57 -13.23
CA ALA A 82 -4.69 -21.53 -12.66
C ALA A 82 -4.42 -22.73 -13.57
N ASN A 83 -5.42 -23.23 -14.27
CA ASN A 83 -5.28 -24.35 -15.19
C ASN A 83 -4.94 -23.93 -16.63
N GLY A 84 -4.84 -22.62 -16.91
CA GLY A 84 -4.53 -22.07 -18.23
C GLY A 84 -5.66 -22.20 -19.26
N THR A 85 -6.91 -22.34 -18.80
CA THR A 85 -8.09 -22.38 -19.67
C THR A 85 -8.35 -21.03 -20.34
N ILE A 86 -7.99 -19.93 -19.67
CA ILE A 86 -8.05 -18.58 -20.24
C ILE A 86 -6.66 -17.99 -20.43
N PHE A 87 -6.50 -17.20 -21.49
CA PHE A 87 -5.26 -16.47 -21.69
C PHE A 87 -5.19 -15.30 -20.70
N GLY A 88 -3.97 -14.91 -20.31
CA GLY A 88 -3.77 -13.73 -19.46
C GLY A 88 -4.46 -12.47 -20.00
N THR A 89 -4.57 -12.34 -21.33
CA THR A 89 -5.28 -11.24 -22.01
C THR A 89 -6.79 -11.21 -21.78
N ASP A 90 -7.40 -12.34 -21.41
CA ASP A 90 -8.85 -12.46 -21.21
C ASP A 90 -9.26 -12.26 -19.74
N VAL A 91 -8.29 -12.33 -18.81
CA VAL A 91 -8.50 -12.14 -17.36
C VAL A 91 -9.19 -10.81 -17.03
N PRO A 92 -8.79 -9.66 -17.61
CA PRO A 92 -9.45 -8.39 -17.28
C PRO A 92 -10.94 -8.41 -17.58
N ILE A 93 -11.35 -8.94 -18.74
CA ILE A 93 -12.76 -8.98 -19.16
C ILE A 93 -13.59 -9.86 -18.21
N LEU A 94 -13.04 -11.00 -17.77
CA LEU A 94 -13.73 -11.91 -16.85
C LEU A 94 -13.89 -11.32 -15.45
N VAL A 95 -12.84 -10.71 -14.91
CA VAL A 95 -12.88 -10.11 -13.58
C VAL A 95 -13.78 -8.87 -13.57
N GLN A 96 -13.71 -8.05 -14.62
CA GLN A 96 -14.64 -6.93 -14.81
C GLN A 96 -16.10 -7.39 -14.88
N LYS A 97 -16.37 -8.49 -15.60
CA LYS A 97 -17.71 -9.08 -15.63
C LYS A 97 -18.15 -9.58 -14.25
N LEU A 98 -17.28 -10.29 -13.53
CA LEU A 98 -17.56 -10.78 -12.18
C LEU A 98 -17.95 -9.62 -11.25
N PHE A 99 -17.13 -8.57 -11.18
CA PHE A 99 -17.41 -7.39 -10.36
C PHE A 99 -18.69 -6.66 -10.78
N SER A 100 -18.97 -6.60 -12.09
CA SER A 100 -20.21 -5.98 -12.61
C SER A 100 -21.47 -6.78 -12.29
N ALA A 101 -21.34 -8.09 -12.13
CA ALA A 101 -22.47 -8.98 -11.85
C ALA A 101 -22.92 -8.92 -10.39
N ILE A 102 -22.00 -8.62 -9.45
CA ILE A 102 -22.29 -8.59 -8.02
C ILE A 102 -23.18 -7.40 -7.68
N GLN A 103 -24.32 -7.68 -7.08
CA GLN A 103 -25.23 -6.69 -6.55
C GLN A 103 -25.17 -6.74 -5.02
N PRO A 104 -24.82 -5.64 -4.35
CA PRO A 104 -24.83 -5.57 -2.89
C PRO A 104 -26.17 -6.06 -2.32
N THR A 105 -26.09 -7.01 -1.38
CA THR A 105 -27.26 -7.60 -0.71
C THR A 105 -27.58 -6.89 0.60
N GLY A 106 -26.60 -6.18 1.13
CA GLY A 106 -26.69 -5.35 2.32
C GLY A 106 -25.70 -4.19 2.24
N THR A 107 -25.77 -3.32 3.23
CA THR A 107 -24.82 -2.23 3.43
C THR A 107 -24.74 -2.04 4.94
N PRO A 108 -23.54 -2.06 5.54
CA PRO A 108 -23.37 -1.73 6.95
C PRO A 108 -24.11 -0.45 7.32
N THR A 109 -24.81 -0.49 8.45
CA THR A 109 -25.61 0.64 8.96
C THR A 109 -24.90 1.44 10.05
N ASN A 110 -23.77 0.90 10.54
CA ASN A 110 -22.92 1.52 11.55
C ASN A 110 -21.48 0.98 11.44
N ILE A 111 -20.54 1.67 12.10
CA ILE A 111 -19.10 1.38 12.00
C ILE A 111 -18.75 0.00 12.57
N GLU A 112 -19.41 -0.44 13.64
CA GLU A 112 -19.15 -1.77 14.24
C GLU A 112 -19.56 -2.88 13.28
N GLN A 113 -20.70 -2.73 12.60
CA GLN A 113 -21.14 -3.66 11.57
C GLN A 113 -20.16 -3.69 10.39
N ALA A 114 -19.69 -2.52 9.92
CA ALA A 114 -18.73 -2.45 8.81
C ALA A 114 -17.44 -3.20 9.14
N ARG A 115 -16.86 -2.92 10.32
CA ARG A 115 -15.65 -3.60 10.79
C ARG A 115 -15.84 -5.10 10.99
N SER A 116 -17.02 -5.52 11.45
CA SER A 116 -17.33 -6.93 11.66
C SER A 116 -17.47 -7.69 10.33
N SER A 117 -18.08 -7.08 9.31
CA SER A 117 -18.16 -7.64 7.95
C SER A 117 -16.76 -7.82 7.35
N VAL A 118 -15.90 -6.80 7.45
CA VAL A 118 -14.51 -6.90 6.94
C VAL A 118 -13.73 -7.97 7.68
N ALA A 119 -13.83 -8.00 9.01
CA ALA A 119 -13.18 -9.02 9.81
C ALA A 119 -13.65 -10.44 9.42
N ALA A 120 -14.95 -10.63 9.15
CA ALA A 120 -15.49 -11.90 8.70
C ALA A 120 -14.95 -12.31 7.32
N ALA A 121 -15.05 -11.42 6.32
CA ALA A 121 -14.58 -11.67 4.96
C ALA A 121 -13.07 -11.96 4.90
N CYS A 122 -12.28 -11.33 5.78
CA CYS A 122 -10.84 -11.51 5.85
C CYS A 122 -10.40 -12.61 6.84
N GLY A 123 -11.34 -13.34 7.46
CA GLY A 123 -11.03 -14.42 8.42
C GLY A 123 -10.34 -13.95 9.71
N ILE A 124 -10.51 -12.68 10.08
CA ILE A 124 -9.91 -12.04 11.25
C ILE A 124 -10.80 -12.29 12.48
N ASN A 125 -10.41 -13.25 13.31
CA ASN A 125 -11.21 -13.66 14.48
C ASN A 125 -10.59 -13.27 15.84
N ASP A 126 -9.34 -12.78 15.84
CA ASP A 126 -8.61 -12.41 17.04
C ASP A 126 -7.83 -11.10 16.80
N PRO A 127 -8.05 -10.04 17.62
CA PRO A 127 -7.37 -8.75 17.47
C PRO A 127 -5.88 -8.77 17.82
N THR A 128 -5.34 -9.88 18.29
CA THR A 128 -3.96 -10.00 18.81
C THR A 128 -3.06 -10.88 17.95
N THR A 129 -3.61 -11.60 16.98
CA THR A 129 -2.86 -12.54 16.14
C THR A 129 -2.97 -12.19 14.67
N SER A 130 -1.96 -12.57 13.91
CA SER A 130 -2.04 -12.58 12.45
C SER A 130 -3.28 -13.37 11.99
N PRO A 131 -4.05 -12.85 11.03
CA PRO A 131 -5.19 -13.58 10.51
C PRO A 131 -4.73 -14.84 9.79
N THR A 132 -5.65 -15.79 9.64
CA THR A 132 -5.37 -16.93 8.77
C THR A 132 -5.30 -16.39 7.34
N PRO A 133 -4.20 -16.62 6.62
CA PRO A 133 -4.07 -16.17 5.23
C PRO A 133 -5.29 -16.59 4.42
N PRO A 134 -5.90 -15.68 3.66
CA PRO A 134 -7.04 -16.05 2.84
C PRO A 134 -6.60 -17.07 1.78
N ALA A 135 -7.51 -18.00 1.47
CA ALA A 135 -7.28 -18.95 0.38
C ALA A 135 -7.28 -18.23 -0.98
N SER A 136 -8.07 -17.17 -1.10
CA SER A 136 -8.25 -16.36 -2.31
C SER A 136 -8.54 -14.91 -1.94
N ILE A 137 -7.76 -13.96 -2.48
CA ILE A 137 -8.09 -12.54 -2.33
C ILE A 137 -9.29 -12.14 -3.19
N LEU A 138 -9.53 -12.84 -4.30
CA LEU A 138 -10.65 -12.53 -5.18
C LEU A 138 -11.98 -12.89 -4.50
N GLU A 139 -12.03 -14.02 -3.80
CA GLU A 139 -13.19 -14.42 -2.98
C GLU A 139 -13.50 -13.39 -1.90
N ASN A 140 -12.50 -12.97 -1.12
CA ASN A 140 -12.67 -11.91 -0.11
C ASN A 140 -13.18 -10.60 -0.74
N ALA A 141 -12.62 -10.22 -1.89
CA ALA A 141 -13.03 -9.00 -2.58
C ALA A 141 -14.48 -9.05 -3.04
N VAL A 142 -14.95 -10.18 -3.60
CA VAL A 142 -16.34 -10.30 -4.05
C VAL A 142 -17.32 -10.40 -2.89
N GLU A 143 -16.93 -11.03 -1.77
CA GLU A 143 -17.71 -11.04 -0.53
C GLU A 143 -17.88 -9.61 0.01
N LEU A 144 -16.80 -8.82 0.07
CA LEU A 144 -16.86 -7.42 0.48
C LEU A 144 -17.77 -6.58 -0.45
N VAL A 145 -17.70 -6.77 -1.77
CA VAL A 145 -18.60 -6.07 -2.70
C VAL A 145 -20.06 -6.48 -2.46
N LEU A 146 -20.32 -7.76 -2.20
CA LEU A 146 -21.66 -8.28 -1.87
C LEU A 146 -22.21 -7.70 -0.56
N ASP A 147 -21.33 -7.45 0.41
CA ASP A 147 -21.60 -6.79 1.69
C ASP A 147 -21.75 -5.26 1.56
N GLY A 148 -21.56 -4.71 0.36
CA GLY A 148 -21.78 -3.29 0.06
C GLY A 148 -20.53 -2.41 0.15
N PHE A 149 -19.33 -2.99 0.29
CA PHE A 149 -18.07 -2.27 0.17
C PHE A 149 -17.72 -2.04 -1.30
N THR A 150 -18.33 -1.01 -1.88
CA THR A 150 -18.15 -0.62 -3.28
C THR A 150 -18.04 0.91 -3.43
N THR A 151 -17.52 1.35 -4.57
CA THR A 151 -17.35 2.78 -4.90
C THR A 151 -17.71 3.04 -6.36
N SER A 152 -17.91 4.31 -6.71
CA SER A 152 -18.04 4.74 -8.11
C SER A 152 -16.86 4.28 -8.98
N ASP A 153 -15.68 4.17 -8.40
CA ASP A 153 -14.45 3.84 -9.11
C ASP A 153 -14.39 2.34 -9.41
N ILE A 154 -14.80 1.50 -8.45
CA ILE A 154 -15.01 0.06 -8.68
C ILE A 154 -16.02 -0.16 -9.81
N GLN A 155 -17.16 0.55 -9.76
CA GLN A 155 -18.20 0.45 -10.79
C GLN A 155 -17.70 0.90 -12.16
N ALA A 156 -16.93 2.00 -12.21
CA ALA A 156 -16.34 2.51 -13.45
C ALA A 156 -15.35 1.50 -14.04
N ILE A 157 -14.42 0.98 -13.25
CA ILE A 157 -13.39 0.03 -13.69
C ILE A 157 -14.04 -1.30 -14.12
N ALA A 158 -15.02 -1.80 -13.36
CA ALA A 158 -15.79 -3.00 -13.72
C ALA A 158 -16.52 -2.82 -15.06
N SER A 159 -16.91 -1.59 -15.41
CA SER A 159 -17.52 -1.24 -16.69
C SER A 159 -16.49 -0.89 -17.80
N GLY A 160 -15.19 -1.03 -17.54
CA GLY A 160 -14.11 -0.71 -18.48
C GLY A 160 -13.79 0.79 -18.61
N GLY A 161 -14.26 1.62 -17.68
CA GLY A 161 -13.97 3.06 -17.60
C GLY A 161 -12.72 3.40 -16.77
N ASP A 162 -12.32 4.66 -16.82
CA ASP A 162 -11.20 5.22 -16.05
C ASP A 162 -11.69 6.40 -15.18
N PRO A 163 -11.62 6.32 -13.83
CA PRO A 163 -12.11 7.37 -12.95
C PRO A 163 -11.27 8.66 -13.02
N PHE A 164 -11.92 9.78 -13.37
CA PHE A 164 -11.27 11.05 -13.72
C PHE A 164 -10.34 11.65 -12.64
N GLU A 165 -10.71 11.60 -11.36
CA GLU A 165 -9.90 12.20 -10.27
C GLU A 165 -8.67 11.35 -9.89
N ASN A 166 -8.61 10.12 -10.41
CA ASN A 166 -7.45 9.24 -10.31
C ASN A 166 -6.55 9.30 -11.55
N ALA A 167 -6.84 10.19 -12.50
CA ALA A 167 -6.07 10.28 -13.72
C ALA A 167 -4.61 10.68 -13.44
N ALA A 168 -3.68 10.06 -14.19
CA ALA A 168 -2.25 10.36 -14.17
C ALA A 168 -1.84 11.37 -15.25
N ASN A 169 -2.76 12.24 -15.69
CA ASN A 169 -2.58 13.19 -16.78
C ASN A 169 -2.79 14.66 -16.36
N ASN A 170 -2.55 14.96 -15.08
CA ASN A 170 -2.76 16.28 -14.48
C ASN A 170 -1.89 17.36 -15.13
N GLN A 171 -2.42 18.58 -15.20
CA GLN A 171 -1.73 19.73 -15.78
C GLN A 171 -1.18 20.64 -14.67
N ASN A 172 0.02 20.35 -14.20
CA ASN A 172 0.67 21.13 -13.14
C ASN A 172 1.69 22.14 -13.69
N PRO A 173 1.85 23.30 -13.03
CA PRO A 173 2.85 24.31 -13.42
C PRO A 173 4.27 23.74 -13.51
N ALA A 174 5.04 24.19 -14.50
CA ALA A 174 6.44 23.83 -14.61
C ALA A 174 7.27 24.47 -13.48
N VAL A 175 8.36 23.79 -13.08
CA VAL A 175 9.28 24.33 -12.09
C VAL A 175 10.11 25.46 -12.70
N PRO A 176 10.37 26.57 -11.99
CA PRO A 176 11.21 27.66 -12.50
C PRO A 176 12.62 27.17 -12.87
N SER A 177 13.12 27.56 -14.03
CA SER A 177 14.43 27.13 -14.57
C SER A 177 15.63 27.51 -13.69
N SER A 178 15.48 28.48 -12.80
CA SER A 178 16.49 28.88 -11.81
C SER A 178 16.59 27.94 -10.60
N SER A 179 15.64 27.02 -10.43
CA SER A 179 15.62 26.10 -9.29
C SER A 179 16.58 24.93 -9.49
N LYS A 180 17.32 24.55 -8.44
CA LYS A 180 17.97 23.24 -8.42
C LYS A 180 16.89 22.18 -8.27
N PHE A 181 16.63 21.43 -9.32
CA PHE A 181 15.47 20.54 -9.44
C PHE A 181 15.88 19.18 -10.03
N TYR A 182 15.03 18.15 -9.91
CA TYR A 182 15.25 16.69 -10.10
C TYR A 182 16.43 16.23 -10.98
N ASN A 183 16.64 16.81 -12.17
CA ASN A 183 17.72 16.43 -13.10
C ASN A 183 19.04 17.21 -12.97
N ASN A 184 19.08 18.28 -12.17
CA ASN A 184 20.25 19.15 -11.96
C ASN A 184 20.93 18.93 -10.60
N VAL A 185 20.53 17.91 -9.84
CA VAL A 185 21.09 17.62 -8.52
C VAL A 185 22.15 16.51 -8.61
N LYS A 186 23.42 16.92 -8.54
CA LYS A 186 24.56 15.99 -8.57
C LYS A 186 24.43 14.93 -7.48
N GLY A 187 24.55 13.66 -7.87
CA GLY A 187 24.53 12.51 -6.95
C GLY A 187 23.19 11.78 -6.88
N ASN A 188 22.13 12.32 -7.47
CA ASN A 188 20.88 11.59 -7.71
C ASN A 188 21.05 10.57 -8.84
N ALA A 189 20.36 9.45 -8.72
CA ALA A 189 20.13 8.47 -9.77
C ALA A 189 19.37 9.10 -10.95
N PRO A 190 19.61 8.60 -12.17
CA PRO A 190 18.87 9.05 -13.33
C PRO A 190 17.40 8.65 -13.22
N PHE A 191 16.52 9.58 -13.59
CA PHE A 191 15.12 9.26 -13.86
C PHE A 191 15.02 8.56 -15.22
N SER A 192 14.25 7.49 -15.28
CA SER A 192 13.88 6.81 -16.53
C SER A 192 12.54 7.31 -17.08
N VAL A 193 11.70 7.91 -16.22
CA VAL A 193 10.44 8.52 -16.61
C VAL A 193 10.65 9.99 -17.03
N SER A 194 9.89 10.46 -18.02
CA SER A 194 9.95 11.86 -18.45
C SER A 194 9.42 12.80 -17.37
N GLU A 195 9.93 14.03 -17.32
CA GLU A 195 9.42 15.06 -16.37
C GLU A 195 7.92 15.28 -16.49
N ASN A 196 7.42 15.28 -17.73
CA ASN A 196 6.02 15.54 -18.00
C ASN A 196 5.15 14.44 -17.40
N ASP A 197 5.53 13.18 -17.53
CA ASP A 197 4.79 12.05 -16.96
C ASP A 197 4.91 12.03 -15.42
N LEU A 198 6.11 12.28 -14.88
CA LEU A 198 6.34 12.41 -13.44
C LEU A 198 5.46 13.53 -12.84
N ARG A 199 5.37 14.67 -13.52
CA ARG A 199 4.56 15.81 -13.09
C ARG A 199 3.06 15.57 -13.25
N ALA A 200 2.66 14.85 -14.30
CA ALA A 200 1.25 14.60 -14.60
C ALA A 200 0.61 13.59 -13.62
N ALA A 201 1.39 12.75 -12.95
CA ALA A 201 0.90 11.86 -11.90
C ALA A 201 0.48 12.59 -10.60
N ILE A 202 0.81 13.88 -10.44
CA ILE A 202 0.51 14.63 -9.20
C ILE A 202 -0.87 15.27 -9.31
N TYR A 203 -1.83 14.84 -8.48
CA TYR A 203 -3.10 15.54 -8.33
C TYR A 203 -2.98 16.61 -7.23
N ILE A 204 -3.11 17.88 -7.65
CA ILE A 204 -3.09 19.06 -6.77
C ILE A 204 -4.52 19.57 -6.61
N PRO A 205 -5.13 19.49 -5.41
CA PRO A 205 -6.49 19.97 -5.20
C PRO A 205 -6.60 21.49 -5.44
N PRO A 206 -7.76 22.01 -5.92
CA PRO A 206 -7.95 23.44 -6.17
C PRO A 206 -7.71 24.36 -4.95
N GLY A 207 -7.82 23.82 -3.73
CA GLY A 207 -7.58 24.54 -2.48
C GLY A 207 -6.12 24.63 -2.04
N PHE A 208 -5.18 24.05 -2.79
CA PHE A 208 -3.75 24.04 -2.44
C PHE A 208 -3.19 25.46 -2.31
N THR A 209 -2.48 25.72 -1.21
CA THR A 209 -2.14 27.10 -0.82
C THR A 209 -0.77 27.58 -1.32
N TRP A 210 -0.05 26.73 -2.06
CA TRP A 210 1.25 27.06 -2.66
C TRP A 210 2.27 27.61 -1.66
N GLY A 211 2.46 26.90 -0.54
CA GLY A 211 3.50 27.22 0.45
C GLY A 211 3.05 28.09 1.62
N LYS A 212 1.75 28.36 1.80
CA LYS A 212 1.24 28.88 3.08
C LYS A 212 1.20 27.75 4.12
N LYS A 213 0.67 26.59 3.73
CA LYS A 213 0.69 25.34 4.50
C LYS A 213 1.77 24.40 3.98
N GLN A 214 2.14 23.41 4.79
CA GLN A 214 3.11 22.40 4.40
C GLN A 214 2.50 21.46 3.34
N PRO A 215 3.15 21.26 2.17
CA PRO A 215 2.72 20.25 1.22
C PRO A 215 2.92 18.84 1.80
N ILE A 216 1.86 18.04 1.79
CA ILE A 216 1.88 16.65 2.27
C ILE A 216 1.67 15.73 1.08
N VAL A 217 2.75 15.11 0.59
CA VAL A 217 2.70 14.17 -0.52
C VAL A 217 2.08 12.86 -0.03
N MET A 218 0.98 12.42 -0.62
CA MET A 218 0.29 11.20 -0.25
C MET A 218 0.54 10.12 -1.32
N SER A 219 1.30 9.08 -0.96
CA SER A 219 1.65 7.97 -1.85
C SER A 219 0.75 6.76 -1.59
N PRO A 220 0.05 6.23 -2.60
CA PRO A 220 -0.93 5.17 -2.41
C PRO A 220 -0.27 3.82 -2.10
N GLY A 221 -1.12 2.82 -1.87
CA GLY A 221 -0.76 1.41 -1.80
C GLY A 221 -0.99 0.66 -3.10
N THR A 222 -0.63 -0.62 -3.10
CA THR A 222 -0.73 -1.53 -4.26
C THR A 222 -2.16 -1.60 -4.79
N GLY A 223 -2.33 -1.38 -6.10
CA GLY A 223 -3.63 -1.48 -6.75
C GLY A 223 -4.54 -0.25 -6.56
N ALA A 224 -4.02 0.84 -6.01
CA ALA A 224 -4.76 2.09 -5.82
C ALA A 224 -4.04 3.32 -6.43
N TYR A 225 -4.82 4.36 -6.69
CA TYR A 225 -4.32 5.70 -7.02
C TYR A 225 -4.37 6.59 -5.78
N GLY A 226 -3.49 7.60 -5.72
CA GLY A 226 -3.35 8.48 -4.55
C GLY A 226 -4.66 9.09 -4.08
N TYR A 227 -5.48 9.65 -4.98
CA TYR A 227 -6.68 10.37 -4.54
C TYR A 227 -7.72 9.45 -3.88
N ILE A 228 -8.18 8.40 -4.56
CA ILE A 228 -9.13 7.43 -3.98
C ILE A 228 -8.61 6.80 -2.67
N ASN A 229 -7.31 6.56 -2.57
CA ASN A 229 -6.70 5.97 -1.38
C ASN A 229 -6.91 6.82 -0.11
N PHE A 230 -6.92 8.14 -0.25
CA PHE A 230 -6.84 9.05 0.90
C PHE A 230 -8.02 10.01 1.04
N ARG A 231 -8.90 10.12 0.02
CA ARG A 231 -10.03 11.07 -0.01
C ARG A 231 -11.08 10.86 1.08
N SER A 232 -11.13 9.65 1.66
CA SER A 232 -12.09 9.26 2.69
C SER A 232 -11.47 9.11 4.09
N ASN A 233 -10.16 9.35 4.26
CA ASN A 233 -9.48 9.07 5.53
C ASN A 233 -8.51 10.19 5.95
N ILE A 234 -7.21 9.92 6.08
CA ILE A 234 -6.19 10.88 6.51
C ILE A 234 -6.20 12.13 5.62
N GLY A 235 -6.32 11.96 4.30
CA GLY A 235 -6.34 13.07 3.34
C GLY A 235 -7.52 14.01 3.57
N LYS A 236 -8.72 13.45 3.80
CA LYS A 236 -9.94 14.20 4.18
C LYS A 236 -9.74 15.05 5.41
N LEU A 237 -9.14 14.48 6.45
CA LEU A 237 -8.95 15.18 7.72
C LEU A 237 -7.87 16.26 7.60
N LEU A 238 -6.74 15.98 6.93
CA LEU A 238 -5.67 16.96 6.71
C LEU A 238 -6.11 18.14 5.86
N ALA A 239 -6.97 17.93 4.86
CA ALA A 239 -7.50 19.00 4.01
C ALA A 239 -8.29 20.06 4.81
N GLN A 240 -8.77 19.73 6.00
CA GLN A 240 -9.52 20.62 6.89
C GLN A 240 -8.62 21.37 7.88
N THR A 241 -7.33 21.04 7.95
CA THR A 241 -6.38 21.68 8.87
C THR A 241 -5.85 23.00 8.33
N ASP A 242 -5.27 23.84 9.18
CA ASP A 242 -4.63 25.09 8.80
C ASP A 242 -3.12 24.96 8.56
N TYR A 243 -2.52 23.80 8.83
CA TYR A 243 -1.07 23.57 8.75
C TYR A 243 -0.64 22.66 7.59
N ALA A 244 -1.53 21.81 7.05
CA ALA A 244 -1.22 20.86 5.98
C ALA A 244 -2.01 21.11 4.69
N ASP A 245 -1.37 20.83 3.56
CA ASP A 245 -1.96 20.81 2.22
C ASP A 245 -1.73 19.43 1.57
N PRO A 246 -2.69 18.49 1.63
CA PRO A 246 -2.56 17.18 1.01
C PRO A 246 -2.57 17.27 -0.52
N VAL A 247 -1.67 16.54 -1.14
CA VAL A 247 -1.54 16.34 -2.59
C VAL A 247 -1.30 14.87 -2.87
N TYR A 248 -1.84 14.36 -3.96
CA TYR A 248 -2.01 12.91 -4.13
C TYR A 248 -1.21 12.40 -5.33
N LEU A 249 -0.51 11.28 -5.17
CA LEU A 249 0.23 10.66 -6.27
C LEU A 249 -0.60 9.58 -6.95
N ASN A 250 -1.14 9.91 -8.13
CA ASN A 250 -1.80 8.97 -9.01
C ASN A 250 -0.74 8.29 -9.89
N ILE A 251 0.07 7.42 -9.28
CA ILE A 251 1.14 6.71 -10.00
C ILE A 251 0.49 5.78 -11.04
N PRO A 252 0.96 5.80 -12.32
CA PRO A 252 0.32 5.05 -13.40
C PRO A 252 0.12 3.56 -13.10
N ASN A 253 -0.94 3.00 -13.69
CA ASN A 253 -1.36 1.62 -13.49
C ASN A 253 -1.61 1.25 -12.02
N ALA A 254 -2.15 2.19 -11.23
CA ALA A 254 -2.53 1.99 -9.83
C ALA A 254 -1.39 1.39 -8.97
N LEU A 255 -0.16 1.86 -9.17
CA LEU A 255 1.03 1.39 -8.44
C LEU A 255 1.38 -0.09 -8.65
N LEU A 256 1.00 -0.68 -9.79
CA LEU A 256 1.24 -2.10 -10.11
C LEU A 256 2.50 -2.35 -10.95
N GLY A 257 3.16 -1.28 -11.41
CA GLY A 257 4.41 -1.34 -12.17
C GLY A 257 5.65 -1.71 -11.34
N ASP A 258 6.84 -1.55 -11.91
CA ASP A 258 8.11 -1.75 -11.18
C ASP A 258 8.23 -0.69 -10.05
N ALA A 259 8.34 -1.13 -8.80
CA ALA A 259 8.46 -0.27 -7.61
C ALA A 259 9.67 0.68 -7.68
N GLN A 260 10.72 0.31 -8.42
CA GLN A 260 11.87 1.20 -8.65
C GLN A 260 11.52 2.39 -9.54
N ILE A 261 10.49 2.26 -10.40
CA ILE A 261 9.90 3.35 -11.18
C ILE A 261 8.89 4.11 -10.32
N SER A 262 8.07 3.44 -9.50
CA SER A 262 7.17 4.10 -8.54
C SER A 262 7.93 5.07 -7.62
N ALA A 263 9.11 4.66 -7.14
CA ALA A 263 10.01 5.51 -6.36
C ALA A 263 10.49 6.78 -7.10
N GLU A 264 10.56 6.77 -8.44
CA GLU A 264 10.88 7.96 -9.23
C GLU A 264 9.77 9.02 -9.09
N TYR A 265 8.50 8.62 -9.09
CA TYR A 265 7.38 9.53 -8.88
C TYR A 265 7.42 10.16 -7.49
N VAL A 266 7.73 9.37 -6.46
CA VAL A 266 7.89 9.86 -5.08
C VAL A 266 9.05 10.86 -4.99
N ALA A 267 10.23 10.51 -5.48
CA ALA A 267 11.41 11.38 -5.47
C ALA A 267 11.18 12.69 -6.22
N TYR A 268 10.48 12.61 -7.36
CA TYR A 268 10.13 13.78 -8.16
C TYR A 268 9.13 14.69 -7.43
N ALA A 269 8.04 14.14 -6.89
CA ALA A 269 7.00 14.93 -6.23
C ALA A 269 7.54 15.74 -5.04
N LEU A 270 8.38 15.12 -4.21
CA LEU A 270 8.99 15.79 -3.05
C LEU A 270 9.90 16.95 -3.49
N GLN A 271 10.71 16.75 -4.53
CA GLN A 271 11.51 17.84 -5.11
C GLN A 271 10.64 18.92 -5.77
N TYR A 272 9.53 18.53 -6.42
CA TYR A 272 8.62 19.44 -7.10
C TYR A 272 7.98 20.40 -6.12
N PHE A 273 7.41 19.90 -5.02
CA PHE A 273 6.79 20.75 -4.01
C PHE A 273 7.82 21.59 -3.26
N ASN A 274 9.01 21.07 -3.00
CA ASN A 274 10.06 21.89 -2.41
C ASN A 274 10.47 23.06 -3.31
N ALA A 275 10.67 22.82 -4.60
CA ALA A 275 11.09 23.83 -5.55
C ALA A 275 10.00 24.87 -5.86
N THR A 276 8.73 24.44 -5.95
CA THR A 276 7.61 25.32 -6.33
C THR A 276 7.03 26.12 -5.17
N THR A 277 7.10 25.60 -3.93
CA THR A 277 6.51 26.26 -2.76
C THR A 277 7.55 26.92 -1.84
N GLY A 278 8.82 26.56 -1.97
CA GLY A 278 9.87 26.98 -1.04
C GLY A 278 9.75 26.37 0.37
N ARG A 279 8.78 25.47 0.61
CA ARG A 279 8.62 24.74 1.87
C ARG A 279 9.18 23.32 1.77
N LYS A 280 9.58 22.76 2.90
CA LYS A 280 9.92 21.33 2.99
C LYS A 280 8.64 20.49 3.06
N PRO A 281 8.39 19.58 2.10
CA PRO A 281 7.25 18.67 2.20
C PRO A 281 7.40 17.64 3.33
N ALA A 282 6.29 17.01 3.69
CA ALA A 282 6.27 15.70 4.35
C ALA A 282 5.66 14.67 3.39
N ILE A 283 5.83 13.38 3.69
CA ILE A 283 5.19 12.30 2.95
C ILE A 283 4.37 11.42 3.89
N ILE A 284 3.15 11.10 3.47
CA ILE A 284 2.30 10.07 4.07
C ILE A 284 2.14 8.96 3.05
N THR A 285 2.36 7.72 3.48
CA THR A 285 2.29 6.55 2.60
C THR A 285 1.35 5.51 3.18
N TRP A 286 0.79 4.68 2.31
CA TRP A 286 0.10 3.45 2.72
C TRP A 286 0.69 2.27 1.98
N SER A 287 0.86 1.13 2.65
CA SER A 287 1.31 -0.12 2.01
C SER A 287 2.61 0.10 1.22
N GLN A 288 2.69 -0.42 -0.01
CA GLN A 288 3.80 -0.27 -0.97
C GLN A 288 4.32 1.16 -1.15
N GLY A 289 3.49 2.20 -1.01
CA GLY A 289 3.97 3.58 -1.08
C GLY A 289 5.10 3.87 -0.09
N SER A 290 5.18 3.09 0.98
CA SER A 290 6.25 3.12 1.99
C SER A 290 7.55 2.52 1.46
N LEU A 291 7.50 1.39 0.74
CA LEU A 291 8.65 0.84 0.01
C LEU A 291 9.17 1.83 -1.03
N ASP A 292 8.27 2.47 -1.78
CA ASP A 292 8.63 3.45 -2.81
C ASP A 292 9.31 4.68 -2.20
N ALA A 293 8.79 5.18 -1.08
CA ALA A 293 9.38 6.29 -0.34
C ALA A 293 10.76 5.92 0.24
N GLN A 294 10.88 4.76 0.88
CA GLN A 294 12.14 4.30 1.45
C GLN A 294 13.20 4.02 0.36
N TRP A 295 12.78 3.50 -0.79
CA TRP A 295 13.65 3.38 -1.97
C TRP A 295 14.07 4.76 -2.47
N ALA A 296 13.14 5.70 -2.64
CA ALA A 296 13.45 7.06 -3.05
C ALA A 296 14.46 7.74 -2.11
N PHE A 297 14.36 7.46 -0.81
CA PHE A 297 15.30 7.95 0.19
C PHE A 297 16.63 7.22 0.20
N SER A 298 16.75 6.00 -0.34
CA SER A 298 17.90 5.12 -0.08
C SER A 298 19.24 5.63 -0.66
N SER A 299 20.34 5.27 0.01
CA SER A 299 21.71 5.52 -0.46
C SER A 299 22.66 4.43 -0.04
N TYR A 300 23.70 4.28 -0.84
CA TYR A 300 24.95 3.65 -0.45
C TYR A 300 25.79 4.52 0.53
N PHE A 301 26.58 3.87 1.41
CA PHE A 301 27.50 4.47 2.43
C PHE A 301 28.96 4.45 1.89
N PRO A 302 29.90 5.30 2.37
CA PRO A 302 30.50 6.46 1.73
C PRO A 302 31.93 6.20 1.23
N LEU A 303 32.33 4.95 0.93
CA LEU A 303 33.74 4.68 0.63
C LEU A 303 34.13 4.95 -0.83
N ILE A 304 33.17 5.13 -1.73
CA ILE A 304 33.43 5.37 -3.15
C ILE A 304 32.33 6.27 -3.69
N ASN A 305 32.68 7.26 -4.52
CA ASN A 305 31.78 8.21 -5.21
C ASN A 305 30.78 7.51 -6.15
N LEU A 306 29.89 6.68 -5.63
CA LEU A 306 28.85 5.98 -6.36
C LEU A 306 27.49 6.67 -6.13
N PRO A 307 26.58 6.59 -7.11
CA PRO A 307 25.30 7.29 -7.04
C PRO A 307 24.45 6.82 -5.85
N HIS A 308 23.89 7.80 -5.17
CA HIS A 308 22.83 7.65 -4.18
C HIS A 308 21.50 7.68 -4.96
N TYR A 309 20.40 7.05 -4.53
CA TYR A 309 19.19 7.03 -5.39
C TYR A 309 18.63 8.45 -5.55
N TRP A 310 18.15 9.12 -4.50
CA TRP A 310 17.89 10.57 -4.56
C TRP A 310 18.20 11.25 -3.20
N PRO A 311 19.48 11.33 -2.78
CA PRO A 311 19.87 11.81 -1.45
C PRO A 311 19.45 13.25 -1.19
N SER A 312 19.24 14.04 -2.26
CA SER A 312 18.73 15.41 -2.16
C SER A 312 17.39 15.45 -1.43
N VAL A 313 16.55 14.43 -1.61
CA VAL A 313 15.21 14.33 -1.04
C VAL A 313 15.26 14.35 0.49
N ARG A 314 16.24 13.70 1.11
CA ARG A 314 16.35 13.64 2.59
C ARG A 314 16.49 15.01 3.25
N SER A 315 17.18 15.93 2.57
CA SER A 315 17.43 17.26 3.13
C SER A 315 16.21 18.18 3.07
N ILE A 316 15.22 17.82 2.24
CA ILE A 316 14.02 18.60 1.97
C ILE A 316 12.75 17.97 2.52
N VAL A 317 12.78 16.72 2.99
CA VAL A 317 11.65 16.08 3.68
C VAL A 317 11.75 16.32 5.17
N THR A 318 10.60 16.63 5.77
CA THR A 318 10.44 16.80 7.22
C THR A 318 10.17 15.46 7.91
N ASP A 319 9.14 14.76 7.43
CA ASP A 319 8.65 13.53 8.04
C ASP A 319 8.23 12.51 6.97
N HIS A 320 8.47 11.23 7.26
CA HIS A 320 7.89 10.09 6.57
C HIS A 320 6.92 9.39 7.53
N ILE A 321 5.62 9.46 7.24
CA ILE A 321 4.58 8.85 8.08
C ILE A 321 3.98 7.69 7.28
N ALA A 322 4.27 6.46 7.70
CA ALA A 322 3.95 5.25 6.96
C ALA A 322 2.85 4.46 7.66
N ILE A 323 1.75 4.24 6.93
CA ILE A 323 0.57 3.53 7.42
C ILE A 323 0.54 2.13 6.81
N SER A 324 0.50 1.12 7.66
CA SER A 324 0.65 -0.30 7.28
C SER A 324 1.82 -0.55 6.31
N PRO A 325 3.04 -0.07 6.60
CA PRO A 325 4.18 -0.28 5.70
C PRO A 325 4.61 -1.75 5.62
N ASP A 326 5.23 -2.09 4.51
CA ASP A 326 5.77 -3.41 4.17
C ASP A 326 7.26 -3.33 3.81
N TYR A 327 8.09 -2.70 4.66
CA TYR A 327 9.53 -2.49 4.40
C TYR A 327 10.35 -3.77 4.26
N HIS A 328 9.79 -4.92 4.63
CA HIS A 328 10.34 -6.25 4.42
C HIS A 328 9.47 -7.10 3.50
N GLY A 329 8.62 -6.48 2.68
CA GLY A 329 7.61 -7.17 1.88
C GLY A 329 6.58 -7.88 2.77
N THR A 330 5.97 -8.93 2.22
CA THR A 330 5.01 -9.78 2.93
C THR A 330 5.21 -11.24 2.56
N ILE A 331 5.04 -12.14 3.53
CA ILE A 331 5.04 -13.59 3.30
C ILE A 331 3.79 -14.05 2.53
N LEU A 332 2.82 -13.15 2.32
CA LEU A 332 1.55 -13.42 1.69
C LEU A 332 1.46 -12.93 0.24
N ALA A 333 2.52 -12.34 -0.33
CA ALA A 333 2.44 -11.61 -1.60
C ALA A 333 1.73 -12.40 -2.73
N TYR A 334 1.99 -13.70 -2.82
CA TYR A 334 1.44 -14.55 -3.87
C TYR A 334 -0.08 -14.78 -3.78
N ILE A 335 -0.76 -14.47 -2.67
CA ILE A 335 -2.23 -14.49 -2.61
C ILE A 335 -2.85 -13.48 -3.58
N LEU A 336 -2.10 -12.42 -3.93
CA LEU A 336 -2.53 -11.37 -4.83
C LEU A 336 -2.28 -11.73 -6.30
N CYS A 337 -1.60 -12.83 -6.58
CA CYS A 337 -1.31 -13.22 -7.94
C CYS A 337 -2.43 -14.07 -8.52
N PRO A 338 -3.01 -13.70 -9.68
CA PRO A 338 -3.89 -14.58 -10.43
C PRO A 338 -3.06 -15.78 -10.88
N GLY A 339 -3.11 -16.86 -10.10
CA GLY A 339 -2.18 -17.97 -10.19
C GLY A 339 -2.22 -18.61 -11.57
N PHE A 340 -1.07 -18.82 -12.19
CA PHE A 340 -0.89 -19.91 -13.15
C PHE A 340 -0.25 -21.04 -12.35
N LYS A 341 -1.05 -22.06 -12.00
CA LYS A 341 -0.59 -23.21 -11.21
C LYS A 341 0.06 -24.27 -12.11
N SER A 342 -0.21 -24.22 -13.42
CA SER A 342 0.44 -25.04 -14.43
C SER A 342 1.79 -24.44 -14.85
N GLY A 343 2.89 -25.11 -14.49
CA GLY A 343 4.23 -24.82 -15.07
C GLY A 343 5.30 -24.22 -14.14
N ASN A 344 5.05 -24.03 -12.84
CA ASN A 344 5.94 -23.35 -11.87
C ASN A 344 6.10 -21.83 -12.04
N ASP A 345 5.36 -21.20 -12.95
CA ASP A 345 5.44 -19.76 -13.20
C ASP A 345 4.18 -19.05 -12.69
N ILE A 346 4.28 -18.22 -11.65
CA ILE A 346 3.15 -17.41 -11.16
C ILE A 346 3.11 -16.10 -11.95
N ALA A 347 2.09 -15.88 -12.78
CA ALA A 347 1.93 -14.58 -13.43
C ALA A 347 1.32 -13.56 -12.47
N CYS A 348 2.05 -12.48 -12.22
CA CYS A 348 1.67 -11.43 -11.28
C CYS A 348 1.88 -10.05 -11.91
N THR A 349 1.66 -9.00 -11.12
CA THR A 349 2.15 -7.66 -11.44
C THR A 349 3.61 -7.51 -10.95
N PRO A 350 4.43 -6.65 -11.60
CA PRO A 350 5.77 -6.37 -11.13
C PRO A 350 5.85 -5.99 -9.65
N ALA A 351 4.97 -5.07 -9.20
CA ALA A 351 4.93 -4.61 -7.83
C ALA A 351 4.67 -5.73 -6.82
N VAL A 352 3.75 -6.66 -7.12
CA VAL A 352 3.42 -7.76 -6.20
C VAL A 352 4.61 -8.72 -6.07
N LEU A 353 5.31 -9.04 -7.15
CA LEU A 353 6.53 -9.86 -7.08
C LEU A 353 7.63 -9.18 -6.27
N GLN A 354 7.75 -7.86 -6.37
CA GLN A 354 8.74 -7.08 -5.61
C GLN A 354 8.37 -6.94 -4.14
N GLN A 355 7.10 -7.08 -3.77
CA GLN A 355 6.62 -7.08 -2.37
C GLN A 355 6.70 -8.45 -1.70
N ASP A 356 7.14 -9.51 -2.40
CA ASP A 356 7.45 -10.77 -1.74
C ASP A 356 8.54 -10.56 -0.66
N TYR A 357 8.37 -11.20 0.49
CA TYR A 357 9.25 -11.03 1.66
C TYR A 357 10.73 -11.25 1.35
N GLN A 358 11.04 -12.11 0.37
CA GLN A 358 12.39 -12.47 -0.04
C GLN A 358 12.74 -12.03 -1.46
N SER A 359 11.98 -11.10 -2.05
CA SER A 359 12.26 -10.57 -3.39
C SER A 359 13.65 -9.96 -3.49
N ASN A 360 14.20 -9.89 -4.70
CA ASN A 360 15.48 -9.22 -4.93
C ASN A 360 15.38 -7.73 -4.58
N PHE A 361 14.24 -7.11 -4.85
CA PHE A 361 13.95 -5.71 -4.55
C PHE A 361 13.96 -5.45 -3.05
N VAL A 362 13.21 -6.22 -2.24
CA VAL A 362 13.18 -6.06 -0.78
C VAL A 362 14.56 -6.31 -0.19
N ASN A 363 15.23 -7.39 -0.60
CA ASN A 363 16.60 -7.67 -0.16
C ASN A 363 17.56 -6.52 -0.49
N LYS A 364 17.46 -5.96 -1.70
CA LYS A 364 18.29 -4.83 -2.13
C LYS A 364 17.96 -3.57 -1.35
N LEU A 365 16.67 -3.26 -1.17
CA LEU A 365 16.21 -2.10 -0.40
C LEU A 365 16.79 -2.12 1.01
N ARG A 366 16.68 -3.26 1.69
CA ARG A 366 17.11 -3.42 3.08
C ARG A 366 18.62 -3.47 3.26
N SER A 367 19.35 -3.88 2.22
CA SER A 367 20.81 -3.93 2.27
C SER A 367 21.44 -2.56 2.56
N ASN A 368 22.64 -2.57 3.15
CA ASN A 368 23.42 -1.36 3.47
C ASN A 368 22.68 -0.31 4.31
N GLY A 369 21.86 -0.78 5.25
CA GLY A 369 21.15 0.07 6.20
C GLY A 369 19.88 0.69 5.64
N GLY A 370 19.36 0.22 4.51
CA GLY A 370 18.04 0.65 4.03
C GLY A 370 16.88 0.05 4.84
N ASP A 371 17.16 -0.90 5.73
CA ASP A 371 16.29 -1.32 6.83
C ASP A 371 16.23 -0.34 8.01
N SER A 372 16.87 0.83 7.86
CA SER A 372 16.84 1.93 8.84
C SER A 372 16.33 3.22 8.19
N ALA A 373 15.66 4.06 8.97
CA ALA A 373 15.13 5.34 8.53
C ALA A 373 16.22 6.28 7.97
N TYR A 374 15.82 7.12 7.01
CA TYR A 374 16.65 8.16 6.39
C TYR A 374 16.22 9.58 6.78
N VAL A 375 14.99 9.75 7.26
CA VAL A 375 14.36 10.97 7.76
C VAL A 375 13.53 10.60 9.00
N PRO A 376 13.10 11.56 9.85
CA PRO A 376 12.16 11.27 10.93
C PRO A 376 10.99 10.42 10.41
N THR A 377 10.81 9.22 10.98
CA THR A 377 9.86 8.23 10.46
C THR A 377 8.89 7.78 11.54
N THR A 378 7.60 7.82 11.23
CA THR A 378 6.52 7.32 12.10
C THR A 378 5.84 6.17 11.38
N THR A 379 5.85 4.97 11.95
CA THR A 379 5.17 3.81 11.37
C THR A 379 3.98 3.42 12.23
N VAL A 380 2.87 3.03 11.61
CA VAL A 380 1.67 2.54 12.31
C VAL A 380 1.17 1.30 11.61
N TYR A 381 1.07 0.17 12.32
CA TYR A 381 0.67 -1.13 11.75
C TYR A 381 -0.10 -1.97 12.78
N SER A 382 -0.79 -3.01 12.30
CA SER A 382 -1.67 -3.87 13.12
C SER A 382 -1.31 -5.34 12.98
N ALA A 383 -1.52 -6.14 14.03
CA ALA A 383 -1.36 -7.60 13.96
C ALA A 383 -2.35 -8.23 12.98
N THR A 384 -3.54 -7.63 12.87
CA THR A 384 -4.66 -8.14 12.08
C THR A 384 -4.60 -7.79 10.60
N ASP A 385 -3.48 -7.22 10.15
CA ASP A 385 -3.24 -6.90 8.74
C ASP A 385 -3.32 -8.18 7.88
N GLU A 386 -4.30 -8.27 7.00
CA GLU A 386 -4.61 -9.45 6.20
C GLU A 386 -3.79 -9.55 4.90
N ILE A 387 -3.07 -8.50 4.54
CA ILE A 387 -2.25 -8.42 3.32
C ILE A 387 -0.77 -8.56 3.64
N VAL A 388 -0.35 -7.90 4.71
CA VAL A 388 1.05 -7.72 5.05
C VAL A 388 1.36 -8.47 6.34
N GLN A 389 2.21 -9.50 6.23
CA GLN A 389 2.68 -10.28 7.37
C GLN A 389 4.17 -10.65 7.24
N PRO A 390 4.87 -10.88 8.37
CA PRO A 390 4.44 -10.66 9.75
C PRO A 390 4.32 -9.18 10.12
N GLN A 391 3.38 -8.82 11.01
CA GLN A 391 3.23 -7.44 11.56
C GLN A 391 3.35 -7.38 13.09
N THR A 392 4.07 -8.33 13.69
CA THR A 392 4.26 -8.40 15.16
C THR A 392 5.73 -8.42 15.56
N GLY A 393 6.04 -7.76 16.68
CA GLY A 393 7.40 -7.67 17.22
C GLY A 393 8.37 -6.91 16.32
N THR A 394 9.67 -7.03 16.59
CA THR A 394 10.72 -6.38 15.77
C THR A 394 10.93 -7.05 14.42
N ALA A 395 10.25 -8.16 14.15
CA ALA A 395 10.22 -8.82 12.86
C ALA A 395 9.07 -8.31 11.97
N ALA A 396 8.18 -7.46 12.52
CA ALA A 396 7.12 -6.80 11.78
C ALA A 396 7.72 -6.10 10.55
N THR A 397 7.12 -6.33 9.40
CA THR A 397 7.56 -5.68 8.16
C THR A 397 7.33 -4.17 8.18
N GLY A 398 6.38 -3.70 8.99
CA GLY A 398 6.19 -2.28 9.25
C GLY A 398 7.21 -1.64 10.20
N PHE A 399 8.10 -2.43 10.83
CA PHE A 399 9.14 -1.93 11.74
C PHE A 399 10.36 -1.41 10.97
N LEU A 400 10.90 -0.25 11.38
CA LEU A 400 12.10 0.34 10.79
C LEU A 400 13.15 0.70 11.84
N ASN A 401 14.43 0.41 11.59
CA ASN A 401 15.49 0.74 12.54
C ASN A 401 15.87 2.24 12.50
N ASP A 402 16.62 2.72 13.50
CA ASP A 402 17.15 4.10 13.54
C ASP A 402 18.69 4.15 13.60
N ALA A 403 19.39 3.43 12.71
CA ALA A 403 20.85 3.42 12.68
C ALA A 403 21.49 4.80 12.41
N ARG A 404 20.71 5.77 11.91
CA ARG A 404 21.17 7.13 11.57
C ARG A 404 20.79 8.18 12.61
N ASN A 405 20.10 7.79 13.68
CA ASN A 405 19.62 8.68 14.73
C ASN A 405 18.83 9.88 14.16
N VAL A 406 17.96 9.60 13.18
CA VAL A 406 17.03 10.57 12.58
C VAL A 406 15.70 10.63 13.34
N GLY A 407 15.45 9.67 14.23
CA GLY A 407 14.22 9.50 14.98
C GLY A 407 13.28 8.54 14.28
N VAL A 408 12.92 7.45 14.97
CA VAL A 408 11.87 6.51 14.54
C VAL A 408 10.87 6.29 15.66
N SER A 409 9.60 6.22 15.30
CA SER A 409 8.50 5.85 16.18
C SER A 409 7.67 4.74 15.52
N ASP A 410 7.91 3.50 15.96
CA ASP A 410 7.15 2.34 15.49
C ASP A 410 5.96 2.06 16.41
N THR A 411 4.75 2.28 15.91
CA THR A 411 3.50 2.06 16.64
C THR A 411 2.78 0.81 16.16
N PHE A 412 2.84 -0.23 16.99
CA PHE A 412 2.04 -1.44 16.85
C PHE A 412 0.68 -1.26 17.55
N LEU A 413 -0.41 -1.29 16.77
CA LEU A 413 -1.77 -1.17 17.28
C LEU A 413 -2.20 -2.46 17.99
N GLN A 414 -2.79 -2.32 19.17
CA GLN A 414 -3.29 -3.42 19.98
C GLN A 414 -4.76 -3.21 20.37
N GLY A 415 -5.50 -4.32 20.52
CA GLY A 415 -6.81 -4.35 21.19
C GLY A 415 -8.00 -4.48 20.25
N LEU A 416 -8.10 -3.65 19.22
CA LEU A 416 -9.17 -3.70 18.23
C LEU A 416 -8.66 -4.19 16.87
N ILE A 417 -9.53 -4.88 16.12
CA ILE A 417 -9.26 -5.28 14.74
C ILE A 417 -9.20 -4.05 13.85
N TYR A 418 -8.10 -3.91 13.11
CA TYR A 418 -7.94 -3.01 11.97
C TYR A 418 -7.29 -3.81 10.84
N SER A 419 -7.99 -3.90 9.69
CA SER A 419 -7.44 -4.44 8.44
C SER A 419 -6.25 -3.60 7.94
N HIS A 420 -5.61 -4.04 6.87
CA HIS A 420 -4.48 -3.36 6.24
C HIS A 420 -4.80 -1.88 5.91
N GLU A 421 -5.95 -1.64 5.28
CA GLU A 421 -6.55 -0.33 4.96
C GLU A 421 -7.23 0.30 6.17
N GLY A 422 -7.73 -0.50 7.12
CA GLY A 422 -8.42 0.00 8.30
C GLY A 422 -7.55 0.89 9.19
N VAL A 423 -6.23 0.72 9.15
CA VAL A 423 -5.28 1.62 9.83
C VAL A 423 -5.39 3.07 9.33
N LEU A 424 -5.83 3.32 8.09
CA LEU A 424 -6.00 4.67 7.55
C LEU A 424 -7.07 5.49 8.26
N TYR A 425 -8.12 4.85 8.80
CA TYR A 425 -9.13 5.55 9.61
C TYR A 425 -8.89 5.42 11.12
N ASN A 426 -7.82 4.77 11.54
CA ASN A 426 -7.52 4.55 12.95
C ASN A 426 -7.25 5.88 13.68
N PRO A 427 -7.82 6.08 14.89
CA PRO A 427 -7.68 7.33 15.62
C PRO A 427 -6.26 7.61 16.10
N VAL A 428 -5.53 6.58 16.53
CA VAL A 428 -4.12 6.71 16.94
C VAL A 428 -3.24 7.01 15.72
N ALA A 429 -3.48 6.35 14.58
CA ALA A 429 -2.76 6.60 13.34
C ALA A 429 -2.91 8.07 12.90
N TYR A 430 -4.14 8.59 12.83
CA TYR A 430 -4.37 9.99 12.46
C TYR A 430 -3.78 10.98 13.48
N ALA A 431 -3.83 10.66 14.77
CA ALA A 431 -3.23 11.51 15.79
C ALA A 431 -1.71 11.52 15.72
N LEU A 432 -1.06 10.38 15.43
CA LEU A 432 0.38 10.32 15.16
C LEU A 432 0.76 11.11 13.90
N VAL A 433 -0.07 11.09 12.86
CA VAL A 433 0.12 11.95 11.67
C VAL A 433 0.13 13.42 12.07
N THR A 434 -0.89 13.86 12.81
CA THR A 434 -0.99 15.26 13.26
C THR A 434 0.18 15.63 14.17
N ASP A 435 0.56 14.74 15.09
CA ASP A 435 1.63 14.95 16.02
C ASP A 435 3.00 15.07 15.33
N ALA A 436 3.30 14.21 14.36
CA ALA A 436 4.52 14.30 13.54
C ALA A 436 4.58 15.62 12.75
N LEU A 437 3.48 16.03 12.11
CA LEU A 437 3.46 17.24 11.28
C LEU A 437 3.53 18.56 12.08
N THR A 438 3.22 18.51 13.38
CA THR A 438 3.12 19.72 14.22
C THR A 438 4.17 19.79 15.33
N ASN A 439 5.03 18.77 15.47
CA ASN A 439 6.08 18.72 16.47
C ASN A 439 7.44 18.33 15.87
N PRO A 440 8.56 18.62 16.55
CA PRO A 440 9.86 18.15 16.10
C PRO A 440 10.01 16.63 16.22
N GLY A 441 10.50 16.00 15.15
CA GLY A 441 10.76 14.57 15.10
C GLY A 441 9.50 13.75 14.80
N PRO A 442 9.60 12.40 14.83
CA PRO A 442 8.46 11.56 14.49
C PRO A 442 7.31 11.71 15.49
N GLY A 443 6.13 11.30 15.07
CA GLY A 443 4.93 11.23 15.90
C GLY A 443 5.18 10.37 17.13
N SER A 444 4.82 10.85 18.31
CA SER A 444 5.10 10.20 19.58
C SER A 444 3.82 9.62 20.16
N PHE A 445 3.75 8.29 20.30
CA PHE A 445 2.62 7.63 20.94
C PHE A 445 2.26 8.21 22.32
N LEU A 446 3.27 8.57 23.13
CA LEU A 446 3.04 9.18 24.45
C LEU A 446 2.24 10.50 24.41
N ARG A 447 2.24 11.22 23.29
CA ARG A 447 1.48 12.48 23.12
C ARG A 447 0.05 12.25 22.65
N VAL A 448 -0.28 11.05 22.19
CA VAL A 448 -1.57 10.71 21.56
C VAL A 448 -2.23 9.47 22.15
N ALA A 449 -1.73 8.97 23.29
CA ALA A 449 -2.22 7.74 23.92
C ALA A 449 -3.70 7.82 24.36
N ASP A 450 -4.22 9.04 24.53
CA ASP A 450 -5.64 9.27 24.85
C ASP A 450 -6.57 8.89 23.69
N GLN A 451 -6.06 8.78 22.46
CA GLN A 451 -6.85 8.46 21.27
C GLN A 451 -7.26 6.99 21.18
N CYS A 452 -6.68 6.11 22.00
CA CYS A 452 -7.05 4.69 22.08
C CYS A 452 -8.51 4.45 22.51
N ILE A 453 -9.21 5.46 23.05
CA ILE A 453 -10.62 5.35 23.43
C ILE A 453 -11.57 5.35 22.23
N ASN A 454 -11.13 5.88 21.08
CA ASN A 454 -11.94 6.01 19.88
C ASN A 454 -11.83 4.75 19.01
N VAL A 455 -12.84 4.49 18.19
CA VAL A 455 -12.84 3.39 17.21
C VAL A 455 -12.38 3.87 15.83
N VAL A 456 -12.70 5.11 15.48
CA VAL A 456 -12.26 5.79 14.25
C VAL A 456 -11.74 7.18 14.61
N ALA A 457 -10.88 7.74 13.76
CA ALA A 457 -10.40 9.11 13.92
C ALA A 457 -11.59 10.10 13.98
N PRO A 458 -11.58 11.09 14.89
CA PRO A 458 -12.62 12.11 14.94
C PRO A 458 -12.80 12.80 13.58
N GLY A 459 -14.04 12.83 13.08
CA GLY A 459 -14.37 13.38 11.75
C GLY A 459 -14.53 12.34 10.64
N ILE A 460 -14.24 11.06 10.92
CA ILE A 460 -14.53 9.92 10.05
C ILE A 460 -15.97 9.44 10.27
N SER A 461 -16.74 9.33 9.19
CA SER A 461 -18.09 8.79 9.16
C SER A 461 -18.12 7.30 8.81
N LEU A 462 -19.32 6.70 8.82
CA LEU A 462 -19.51 5.35 8.28
C LEU A 462 -19.17 5.26 6.78
N SER A 463 -19.57 6.25 5.98
CA SER A 463 -19.28 6.25 4.54
C SER A 463 -17.78 6.30 4.26
N ASP A 464 -17.03 7.05 5.09
CA ASP A 464 -15.58 7.12 5.02
C ASP A 464 -14.90 5.78 5.33
N VAL A 465 -15.39 5.08 6.36
CA VAL A 465 -14.95 3.71 6.69
C VAL A 465 -15.24 2.79 5.53
N MET A 466 -16.48 2.76 5.03
CA MET A 466 -16.86 1.88 3.92
C MET A 466 -16.03 2.14 2.66
N GLU A 467 -15.77 3.40 2.33
CA GLU A 467 -14.95 3.77 1.18
C GLU A 467 -13.47 3.38 1.37
N THR A 468 -12.95 3.48 2.59
CA THR A 468 -11.58 3.01 2.91
C THR A 468 -11.48 1.48 2.82
N GLU A 469 -12.43 0.75 3.39
CA GLU A 469 -12.49 -0.73 3.32
C GLU A 469 -12.71 -1.23 1.88
N SER A 470 -13.30 -0.39 1.00
CA SER A 470 -13.44 -0.69 -0.43
C SER A 470 -12.10 -0.65 -1.20
N LEU A 471 -10.98 -0.26 -0.57
CA LEU A 471 -9.67 -0.27 -1.20
C LEU A 471 -9.19 -1.69 -1.53
N ILE A 472 -9.55 -2.71 -0.74
CA ILE A 472 -9.19 -4.11 -1.03
C ILE A 472 -9.92 -4.64 -2.27
N PRO A 473 -11.26 -4.52 -2.39
CA PRO A 473 -11.94 -4.87 -3.62
C PRO A 473 -11.42 -4.12 -4.85
N LEU A 474 -11.11 -2.83 -4.71
CA LEU A 474 -10.52 -2.02 -5.78
C LEU A 474 -9.14 -2.56 -6.19
N ALA A 475 -8.27 -2.84 -5.22
CA ALA A 475 -6.94 -3.36 -5.46
C ALA A 475 -7.00 -4.73 -6.15
N ALA A 476 -7.85 -5.65 -5.68
CA ALA A 476 -8.06 -6.95 -6.30
C ALA A 476 -8.49 -6.79 -7.78
N LEU A 477 -9.49 -5.95 -8.06
CA LEU A 477 -9.95 -5.67 -9.42
C LEU A 477 -8.81 -5.16 -10.31
N ASN A 478 -8.01 -4.20 -9.84
CA ASN A 478 -6.89 -3.64 -10.60
C ASN A 478 -5.76 -4.65 -10.81
N ILE A 479 -5.39 -5.43 -9.79
CA ILE A 479 -4.33 -6.46 -9.86
C ILE A 479 -4.69 -7.54 -10.88
N PHE A 480 -5.92 -8.04 -10.81
CA PHE A 480 -6.41 -9.05 -11.75
C PHE A 480 -6.55 -8.48 -13.17
N SER A 481 -6.96 -7.22 -13.31
CA SER A 481 -7.10 -6.55 -14.62
C SER A 481 -5.76 -6.06 -15.22
N TYR A 482 -4.67 -6.04 -14.46
CA TYR A 482 -3.38 -5.54 -14.93
C TYR A 482 -2.78 -6.39 -16.04
N MET A 483 -2.29 -5.73 -17.10
CA MET A 483 -1.60 -6.33 -18.23
C MET A 483 -0.42 -5.46 -18.70
N PRO A 484 0.66 -6.09 -19.23
CA PRO A 484 0.92 -7.53 -19.23
C PRO A 484 1.35 -8.04 -17.85
N LYS A 485 0.92 -9.26 -17.48
CA LYS A 485 1.47 -9.94 -16.30
C LYS A 485 2.87 -10.48 -16.57
N ILE A 486 3.65 -10.66 -15.51
CA ILE A 486 5.03 -11.17 -15.58
C ILE A 486 5.23 -12.31 -14.57
N THR A 487 6.16 -13.21 -14.85
CA THR A 487 6.47 -14.38 -14.01
C THR A 487 7.80 -14.27 -13.29
N THR A 488 8.57 -13.23 -13.60
CA THR A 488 9.88 -12.96 -13.00
C THR A 488 9.88 -11.53 -12.53
N GLU A 489 10.39 -11.33 -11.31
CA GLU A 489 10.58 -10.00 -10.75
C GLU A 489 11.45 -9.12 -11.68
N PRO A 490 11.14 -7.82 -11.84
CA PRO A 490 11.98 -6.92 -12.62
C PRO A 490 13.42 -6.90 -12.13
N ALA A 491 14.37 -6.78 -13.06
CA ALA A 491 15.77 -6.66 -12.71
C ALA A 491 16.02 -5.37 -11.89
N ILE A 492 16.91 -5.49 -10.90
CA ILE A 492 17.38 -4.33 -10.13
C ILE A 492 18.06 -3.33 -11.08
N LYS A 493 17.62 -2.07 -11.02
CA LYS A 493 18.14 -0.98 -11.85
C LYS A 493 19.63 -0.80 -11.61
N SER A 494 20.37 -0.45 -12.65
CA SER A 494 21.83 -0.38 -12.64
C SER A 494 22.40 0.50 -11.51
N TYR A 495 21.73 1.61 -11.18
CA TYR A 495 22.12 2.49 -10.07
C TYR A 495 22.09 1.80 -8.69
N ALA A 496 21.43 0.64 -8.59
CA ALA A 496 21.24 -0.17 -7.39
C ALA A 496 22.05 -1.49 -7.42
N THR A 497 22.92 -1.74 -8.40
CA THR A 497 23.62 -3.03 -8.59
C THR A 497 25.04 -3.11 -7.97
N TYR A 498 25.38 -2.19 -7.08
CA TYR A 498 26.71 -2.07 -6.46
C TYR A 498 27.27 -3.34 -5.81
#